data_AF-A0A8T4JI01-F1
#
_entry.id   AF-A0A8T4JI01-F1
#
_cell.length_a   1.000
_cell.length_b   1.000
_cell.length_c   1.000
_cell.angle_alpha   90.00
_cell.angle_beta   90.00
_cell.angle_gamma   90.00
#
_symmetry.space_group_name_H-M   'P 1'
#
loop_
_entity.id
_entity.type
_entity.pdbx_description
1 polymer ?
#
loop_
_entity_poly.entity_id
_entity_poly.type
_entity_poly.pdbx_seq_one_letter_code
_entity_poly.pdbx_strand_id
1 'polypeptide(L)' 'MKKCIYCKCDISNDSVIDFCERCGKGVFGEKMLGAIVENMKEAQQRGDLDQGASASPH' A
#
# COMPACT_ATOMS: atom_id res chain seq x y z
N MET A 1 5.27 1.91 -12.22
CA MET A 1 4.03 2.50 -11.70
C MET A 1 3.16 1.35 -11.23
N LYS A 2 2.66 1.39 -9.99
CA LYS A 2 1.68 0.43 -9.50
C LYS A 2 0.30 0.83 -10.02
N LYS A 3 -0.65 -0.11 -10.04
CA LYS A 3 -2.01 0.14 -10.49
C LYS A 3 -2.96 -0.11 -9.33
N CYS A 4 -3.88 0.82 -9.08
CA CYS A 4 -4.91 0.65 -8.08
C CYS A 4 -5.67 -0.66 -8.31
N ILE A 5 -5.74 -1.56 -7.33
CA ILE A 5 -6.47 -2.83 -7.46
C ILE A 5 -7.93 -2.63 -7.88
N TYR A 6 -8.55 -1.52 -7.44
CA TYR A 6 -9.96 -1.22 -7.69
C TYR A 6 -10.20 -0.52 -9.03
N CYS A 7 -9.61 0.66 -9.24
CA CYS A 7 -9.94 1.50 -10.40
C CYS A 7 -8.88 1.50 -11.50
N LYS A 8 -7.78 0.75 -11.32
CA LYS A 8 -6.65 0.66 -12.26
C LYS A 8 -5.99 2.00 -12.63
N CYS A 9 -6.25 3.06 -11.85
CA CYS A 9 -5.49 4.30 -11.99
C CYS A 9 -4.04 4.08 -11.56
N ASP A 10 -3.16 4.96 -12.01
CA ASP A 10 -1.76 4.89 -11.64
C ASP A 10 -1.53 5.33 -10.19
N ILE A 11 -0.62 4.60 -9.53
CA ILE A 11 -0.14 4.85 -8.19
C ILE A 11 1.39 4.87 -8.24
N SER A 12 1.99 5.76 -7.45
CA SER A 12 3.45 5.81 -7.29
C SER A 12 3.99 4.43 -6.87
N ASN A 13 5.11 4.02 -7.46
CA ASN A 13 5.80 2.80 -7.04
C ASN A 13 6.26 2.86 -5.57
N ASP A 14 6.50 4.06 -5.06
CA ASP A 14 6.89 4.34 -3.67
C ASP A 14 5.71 4.19 -2.67
N SER A 15 4.48 4.02 -3.18
CA SER A 15 3.33 3.84 -2.29
C SER A 15 3.37 2.47 -1.61
N VAL A 16 3.18 2.47 -0.30
CA VAL A 16 3.05 1.27 0.55
C VAL A 16 1.72 0.53 0.37
N ILE A 17 0.76 1.13 -0.32
CA ILE A 17 -0.56 0.57 -0.59
C ILE A 17 -0.77 0.31 -2.09
N ASP A 18 -1.60 -0.67 -2.43
CA ASP A 18 -1.92 -1.05 -3.81
C ASP A 18 -3.27 -0.48 -4.30
N PHE A 19 -3.83 0.48 -3.57
CA PHE A 19 -5.07 1.17 -3.92
C PHE A 19 -4.90 2.68 -3.81
N CYS A 20 -5.62 3.45 -4.64
CA CYS A 20 -5.53 4.90 -4.62
C CYS A 20 -6.33 5.48 -3.47
N GLU A 21 -6.04 6.73 -3.10
CA GLU A 21 -6.70 7.40 -1.98
C GLU A 21 -8.23 7.46 -2.14
N ARG A 22 -8.72 7.74 -3.36
CA ARG A 22 -10.16 7.77 -3.64
C ARG A 22 -10.83 6.42 -3.31
N CYS A 23 -10.25 5.32 -3.79
CA CYS A 23 -10.81 3.99 -3.55
C CYS A 23 -10.65 3.58 -2.08
N GLY A 24 -9.48 3.84 -1.48
CA GLY A 24 -9.24 3.58 -0.07
C GLY A 24 -10.23 4.32 0.85
N LYS A 25 -10.49 5.61 0.58
CA LYS A 25 -11.50 6.40 1.31
C LYS A 25 -12.91 5.84 1.11
N GLY A 26 -13.24 5.37 -0.09
CA GLY A 26 -14.54 4.77 -0.38
C GLY A 26 -14.78 3.42 0.32
N VAL A 27 -13.74 2.60 0.47
CA VAL A 27 -13.83 1.25 1.07
C VAL A 27 -13.68 1.30 2.60
N PHE A 28 -12.70 2.05 3.10
CA PHE A 28 -12.32 2.03 4.52
C PHE A 28 -12.78 3.31 5.28
N GLY A 29 -13.08 4.40 4.57
CA GLY A 29 -13.27 5.71 5.17
C GLY A 29 -11.96 6.43 5.47
N GLU A 30 -12.02 7.76 5.63
CA GLU A 30 -10.83 8.62 5.74
C GLU A 30 -9.97 8.30 6.97
N LYS A 31 -10.60 8.11 8.14
CA LYS A 31 -9.87 7.81 9.38
C LYS A 31 -9.15 6.46 9.32
N MET A 32 -9.83 5.43 8.83
CA MET A 32 -9.27 4.08 8.75
C MET A 32 -8.19 4.00 7.69
N LEU A 33 -8.37 4.67 6.54
CA LEU A 33 -7.33 4.79 5.52
C LEU A 33 -6.06 5.42 6.10
N GLY A 34 -6.19 6.51 6.86
CA GLY A 34 -5.05 7.15 7.53
C GLY A 34 -4.26 6.18 8.40
N ALA A 35 -4.96 5.43 9.27
CA ALA A 35 -4.34 4.44 10.14
C ALA A 35 -3.67 3.29 9.35
N ILE A 36 -4.29 2.80 8.26
CA ILE A 36 -3.70 1.75 7.41
C ILE A 36 -2.40 2.26 6.78
N VAL A 37 -2.41 3.46 6.19
CA VAL A 37 -1.24 4.03 5.53
C VAL A 37 -0.11 4.30 6.53
N GLU A 38 -0.44 4.81 7.72
CA GLU A 38 0.54 5.05 8.79
C GLU A 38 1.18 3.74 9.25
N ASN A 39 0.38 2.72 9.60
CA ASN A 39 0.90 1.40 10.00
C ASN A 39 1.78 0.77 8.93
N MET A 40 1.38 0.85 7.65
CA MET A 40 2.19 0.32 6.55
C MET A 40 3.51 1.09 6.40
N LYS A 41 3.52 2.41 6.52
CA LYS A 41 4.76 3.21 6.49
C LYS A 41 5.68 2.89 7.67
N GLU A 42 5.13 2.66 8.86
CA GLU A 42 5.91 2.23 10.02
C GLU A 42 6.52 0.84 9.82
N ALA A 43 5.74 -0.12 9.32
CA ALA A 43 6.23 -1.45 8.99
C ALA A 43 7.35 -1.40 7.93
N GLN A 44 7.23 -0.50 6.92
CA GLN A 44 8.26 -0.31 5.89
C GLN A 44 9.58 0.15 6.52
N GLN A 45 9.51 1.13 7.43
CA GLN A 45 10.69 1.66 8.12
C GLN A 45 11.33 0.63 9.06
N ARG A 46 10.52 -0.25 9.66
CA ARG A 46 11.00 -1.34 10.53
C ARG A 46 11.61 -2.51 9.75
N GLY A 47 11.47 -2.54 8.43
CA GLY A 47 11.90 -3.66 7.59
C GLY A 47 10.99 -4.90 7.72
N ASP A 48 9.78 -4.73 8.26
CA ASP A 48 8.81 -5.81 8.51
C ASP A 48 7.85 -6.01 7.32
N LEU A 49 7.89 -5.10 6.35
CA LEU A 49 7.17 -5.28 5.08
C LEU A 49 7.91 -6.25 4.17
N ASP A 50 7.70 -7.55 4.38
CA ASP A 50 7.90 -8.55 3.33
C ASP A 50 6.76 -8.42 2.31
N GLN A 51 6.82 -7.40 1.44
CA GLN A 51 5.95 -7.28 0.27
C GLN A 51 6.53 -8.10 -0.88
N GLY A 52 6.74 -9.41 -0.67
CA GLY A 52 7.01 -10.37 -1.72
C GLY A 52 8.12 -9.96 -2.69
N ALA A 53 9.30 -9.61 -2.20
CA ALA A 53 10.48 -10.02 -2.94
C ALA A 53 10.54 -11.53 -2.76
N SER A 54 10.26 -12.28 -3.81
CA SER A 54 10.59 -13.71 -3.88
C SER A 54 12.10 -13.85 -3.74
N ALA A 55 12.61 -13.77 -2.51
CA ALA A 55 13.95 -14.17 -2.17
C ALA A 55 13.90 -15.66 -1.87
N SER A 56 13.94 -16.46 -2.93
CA SER A 56 14.47 -17.83 -2.91
C SER A 56 14.81 -18.22 -4.35
N PRO A 57 15.92 -18.93 -4.64
CA PRO A 57 16.94 -19.46 -3.74
C PRO A 57 18.39 -19.11 -4.19
N HIS A 58 19.32 -18.92 -3.25
CA HIS A 58 20.55 -19.73 -3.19
C HIS A 58 21.25 -19.54 -1.84
#